data_AF-A0A524IUB3-F1
#
_entry.id   AF-A0A524IUB3-F1
#
_cell.length_a   1.000
_cell.length_b   1.000
_cell.length_c   1.000
_cell.angle_alpha   90.00
_cell.angle_beta   90.00
_cell.angle_gamma   90.00
#
_symmetry.space_group_name_H-M   'P 1'
#
loop_
_entity.id
_entity.type
_entity.pdbx_description
1 polymer ?
#
loop_
_entity_poly.entity_id
_entity_poly.type
_entity_poly.pdbx_seq_one_letter_code
_entity_poly.pdbx_strand_id
1 'polypeptide(L)'
;MQDLCRVICDNGMSEKVMIACFDAGKLGEFRSVCPEVATSAGAFEAVGFYWLQWAHLESAYSPSAQALQIPEAYGDYRIATRRFFNAAHARNMRVHVWTVNDIESMQRLIDLGADGIMTDYPDRLVKILHPLDYLK
;
A
#
# COMPACT_ATOMS: atom_id res chain seq x y z
N MET A 1 16.49 -8.62 -11.50
CA MET A 1 16.50 -7.79 -10.28
C MET A 1 17.62 -6.76 -10.28
N GLN A 2 18.86 -7.16 -10.56
CA GLN A 2 20.01 -6.23 -10.64
C GLN A 2 19.82 -5.14 -11.71
N ASP A 3 19.35 -5.50 -12.91
CA ASP A 3 19.11 -4.51 -13.98
C ASP A 3 18.07 -3.46 -13.59
N LEU A 4 17.01 -3.88 -12.88
CA LEU A 4 15.97 -2.97 -12.40
C LEU A 4 16.52 -2.01 -11.35
N CYS A 5 17.27 -2.52 -10.36
CA CYS A 5 17.93 -1.69 -9.36
C CYS A 5 18.86 -0.66 -10.01
N ARG A 6 19.68 -1.12 -10.97
CA ARG A 6 20.59 -0.27 -11.73
C ARG A 6 19.85 0.88 -12.42
N VAL A 7 18.77 0.58 -13.15
CA VAL A 7 17.98 1.62 -13.84
C VAL A 7 17.42 2.64 -12.84
N ILE A 8 16.95 2.21 -11.67
CA ILE A 8 16.40 3.12 -10.66
C ILE A 8 17.48 4.02 -10.08
N CYS A 9 18.61 3.44 -9.68
CA CYS A 9 19.70 4.17 -9.04
C CYS A 9 20.45 5.09 -10.02
N ASP A 10 20.71 4.63 -11.25
CA ASP A 10 21.37 5.43 -12.29
C ASP A 10 20.54 6.67 -12.68
N ASN A 11 19.22 6.63 -12.49
CA ASN A 11 18.32 7.77 -12.73
C ASN A 11 18.01 8.59 -11.46
N GLY A 12 18.63 8.27 -10.32
CA GLY A 12 18.39 8.97 -9.05
C GLY A 12 16.93 8.85 -8.56
N MET A 13 16.28 7.73 -8.84
CA MET A 13 14.85 7.52 -8.56
C MET A 13 14.56 6.70 -7.30
N SER A 14 15.59 6.34 -6.52
CA SER A 14 15.45 5.42 -5.38
C SER A 14 14.45 5.90 -4.31
N GLU A 15 14.30 7.22 -4.12
CA GLU A 15 13.33 7.81 -3.17
C GLU A 15 11.95 8.07 -3.79
N LYS A 16 11.79 7.91 -5.11
CA LYS A 16 10.56 8.22 -5.86
C LYS A 16 9.84 6.98 -6.38
N VAL A 17 10.48 5.82 -6.29
CA VAL A 17 9.98 4.55 -6.81
C VAL A 17 9.77 3.58 -5.66
N MET A 18 8.66 2.85 -5.74
CA MET A 18 8.38 1.69 -4.90
C MET A 18 8.16 0.48 -5.79
N ILE A 19 8.80 -0.65 -5.46
CA ILE A 19 8.59 -1.91 -6.16
C ILE A 19 7.48 -2.72 -5.49
N ALA A 20 6.51 -3.15 -6.29
CA ALA A 20 5.41 -3.99 -5.85
C ALA A 20 5.38 -5.31 -6.62
N CYS A 21 5.09 -6.40 -5.91
CA CYS A 21 4.90 -7.73 -6.49
C CYS A 21 4.07 -8.60 -5.53
N PHE A 22 3.21 -9.46 -6.05
CA PHE A 22 2.47 -10.41 -5.22
C PHE A 22 3.38 -11.48 -4.59
N ASP A 23 4.48 -11.82 -5.25
CA ASP A 23 5.44 -12.82 -4.79
C ASP A 23 6.41 -12.23 -3.77
N ALA A 24 6.20 -12.57 -2.49
CA ALA A 24 7.04 -12.10 -1.38
C ALA A 24 8.50 -12.60 -1.48
N GLY A 25 8.74 -13.77 -2.09
CA GLY A 25 10.09 -14.30 -2.28
C GLY A 25 10.89 -13.41 -3.25
N LYS A 26 10.27 -13.02 -4.37
CA LYS A 26 10.88 -12.09 -5.34
C LYS A 26 11.13 -10.71 -4.76
N LEU A 27 10.25 -10.22 -3.89
CA LEU A 27 10.50 -8.96 -3.16
C LEU A 27 11.66 -9.11 -2.18
N GLY A 28 11.77 -10.24 -1.49
CA GLY A 28 12.93 -10.55 -0.65
C GLY A 28 14.25 -10.53 -1.42
N GLU A 29 14.29 -11.14 -2.60
CA GLU A 29 15.44 -11.08 -3.51
C GLU A 29 15.73 -9.64 -3.98
N PHE A 30 14.71 -8.85 -4.28
CA PHE A 30 14.92 -7.45 -4.68
C PHE A 30 15.47 -6.61 -3.52
N ARG A 31 14.94 -6.77 -2.30
CA ARG A 31 15.41 -6.06 -1.10
C ARG A 31 16.85 -6.38 -0.74
N SER A 32 17.33 -7.59 -1.02
CA SER A 32 18.75 -7.94 -0.79
C SER A 32 19.69 -7.32 -1.83
N VAL A 33 19.20 -7.08 -3.04
CA VAL A 33 19.96 -6.46 -4.13
C VAL A 33 19.93 -4.93 -4.06
N CYS A 34 18.81 -4.34 -3.63
CA CYS A 34 18.53 -2.90 -3.69
C CYS A 34 17.82 -2.41 -2.41
N PRO A 35 18.48 -2.49 -1.23
CA PRO A 35 17.85 -2.16 0.05
C PRO A 35 17.41 -0.70 0.18
N GLU A 36 17.96 0.20 -0.62
CA GLU A 36 17.62 1.63 -0.64
C GLU A 36 16.28 1.94 -1.31
N VAL A 37 15.74 1.02 -2.14
CA VAL A 37 14.48 1.23 -2.84
C VAL A 37 13.33 0.66 -2.03
N ALA A 38 12.29 1.47 -1.81
CA ALA A 38 11.12 1.05 -1.06
C ALA A 38 10.37 -0.10 -1.76
N THR A 39 9.75 -0.98 -0.97
CA THR A 39 8.92 -2.08 -1.49
C THR A 39 7.57 -2.13 -0.81
N SER A 40 6.58 -2.64 -1.54
CA SER A 40 5.33 -3.08 -0.92
C SER A 40 5.52 -4.44 -0.24
N ALA A 41 4.53 -4.81 0.57
CA ALA A 41 4.37 -6.18 1.02
C ALA A 41 3.94 -7.08 -0.16
N GLY A 42 4.45 -8.31 -0.19
CA GLY A 42 3.90 -9.37 -1.02
C GLY A 42 2.59 -9.92 -0.44
N ALA A 43 1.92 -10.80 -1.18
CA ALA A 43 0.61 -11.34 -0.78
C ALA A 43 0.66 -12.06 0.57
N PHE A 44 1.66 -12.94 0.78
CA PHE A 44 1.82 -13.67 2.04
C PHE A 44 2.19 -12.75 3.22
N GLU A 45 2.96 -11.68 2.97
CA GLU A 45 3.29 -10.69 4.00
C GLU A 45 2.03 -9.91 4.42
N ALA A 46 1.20 -9.50 3.45
CA ALA A 46 -0.06 -8.79 3.71
C ALA A 46 -1.09 -9.67 4.43
N VAL A 47 -1.23 -10.94 4.03
CA VAL A 47 -2.12 -11.91 4.71
C VAL A 47 -1.61 -12.21 6.13
N GLY A 48 -0.30 -12.39 6.30
CA GLY A 48 0.29 -12.57 7.62
C GLY A 48 0.01 -11.37 8.54
N PHE A 49 0.19 -10.16 8.02
CA PHE A 49 -0.16 -8.93 8.74
C PHE A 49 -1.64 -8.85 9.09
N TYR A 50 -2.54 -9.21 8.16
CA TYR A 50 -3.98 -9.26 8.40
C TYR A 50 -4.34 -10.17 9.59
N TRP A 51 -3.74 -11.36 9.69
CA TRP A 51 -4.00 -12.27 10.80
C TRP A 51 -3.39 -11.78 12.12
N LEU A 52 -2.18 -11.20 12.08
CA LEU A 52 -1.54 -10.63 13.27
C LEU A 52 -2.34 -9.47 13.83
N GLN A 53 -2.77 -8.53 12.98
CA GLN A 53 -3.64 -7.45 13.43
C GLN A 53 -4.98 -7.99 13.88
N TRP A 54 -5.56 -9.02 13.25
CA TRP A 54 -6.82 -9.58 13.74
C TRP A 54 -6.68 -10.15 15.16
N ALA A 55 -5.54 -10.79 15.45
CA ALA A 55 -5.22 -11.37 16.75
C ALA A 55 -4.70 -10.35 17.81
N HIS A 56 -4.64 -9.05 17.51
CA HIS A 56 -4.03 -8.04 18.39
C HIS A 56 -2.52 -8.25 18.67
N LEU A 57 -1.80 -8.85 17.71
CA LEU A 57 -0.37 -9.17 17.80
C LEU A 57 0.49 -8.36 16.82
N GLU A 58 -0.05 -7.29 16.24
CA GLU A 58 0.65 -6.43 15.28
C GLU A 58 1.92 -5.78 15.86
N SER A 59 1.98 -5.56 17.17
CA SER A 59 3.13 -4.95 17.85
C SER A 59 4.40 -5.80 17.77
N ALA A 60 4.26 -7.13 17.65
CA ALA A 60 5.36 -8.07 17.48
C ALA A 60 5.82 -8.20 16.02
N TYR A 61 5.06 -7.66 15.07
CA TYR A 61 5.41 -7.73 13.65
C TYR A 61 6.54 -6.74 13.33
N SER A 62 7.59 -7.20 12.66
CA SER A 62 8.66 -6.34 12.14
C SER A 62 8.53 -6.24 10.61
N PRO A 63 8.03 -5.12 10.06
CA PRO A 63 7.84 -4.97 8.63
C PRO A 63 9.15 -5.01 7.86
N SER A 64 9.16 -5.77 6.77
CA SER A 64 10.18 -5.76 5.71
C SER A 64 9.83 -4.78 4.56
N ALA A 65 8.60 -4.26 4.57
CA ALA A 65 8.01 -3.42 3.54
C ALA A 65 7.53 -2.09 4.11
N GLN A 66 7.51 -1.06 3.27
CA GLN A 66 7.08 0.29 3.64
C GLN A 66 5.58 0.51 3.41
N ALA A 67 4.92 -0.31 2.59
CA ALA A 67 3.49 -0.21 2.33
C ALA A 67 2.79 -1.56 2.15
N LEU A 68 1.51 -1.61 2.53
CA LEU A 68 0.57 -2.68 2.23
C LEU A 68 -0.30 -2.23 1.06
N GLN A 69 -0.37 -3.05 -0.01
CA GLN A 69 -1.24 -2.80 -1.15
C GLN A 69 -2.33 -3.88 -1.15
N ILE A 70 -3.54 -3.52 -0.72
CA ILE A 70 -4.62 -4.47 -0.42
C ILE A 70 -5.89 -4.20 -1.24
N PRO A 71 -6.73 -5.22 -1.49
CA PRO A 71 -8.09 -4.96 -1.93
C PRO A 71 -8.94 -4.44 -0.76
N GLU A 72 -10.08 -3.80 -1.05
CA GLU A 72 -11.00 -3.39 0.01
C GLU A 72 -11.55 -4.62 0.78
N ALA A 73 -11.88 -5.68 0.04
CA ALA A 73 -12.35 -6.95 0.55
C ALA A 73 -11.83 -8.12 -0.29
N TYR A 74 -11.75 -9.31 0.30
CA TYR A 74 -11.38 -10.55 -0.37
C TYR A 74 -12.34 -11.67 0.05
N GLY A 75 -13.20 -12.11 -0.88
CA GLY A 75 -14.33 -12.97 -0.52
C GLY A 75 -15.22 -12.28 0.53
N ASP A 76 -15.55 -13.00 1.61
CA ASP A 76 -16.35 -12.47 2.72
C ASP A 76 -15.56 -11.60 3.70
N TYR A 77 -14.24 -11.47 3.53
CA TYR A 77 -13.37 -10.75 4.46
C TYR A 77 -13.23 -9.30 4.05
N ARG A 78 -13.71 -8.38 4.90
CA ARG A 78 -13.43 -6.95 4.75
C ARG A 78 -12.05 -6.64 5.30
N ILE A 79 -11.12 -6.27 4.43
CA ILE A 79 -9.71 -6.05 4.79
C ILE A 79 -9.49 -4.58 5.17
N ALA A 80 -9.93 -3.65 4.32
CA ALA A 80 -9.74 -2.21 4.52
C ALA A 80 -10.70 -1.68 5.59
N THR A 81 -10.32 -1.86 6.86
CA THR A 81 -11.06 -1.41 8.03
C THR A 81 -10.23 -0.40 8.82
N ARG A 82 -10.86 0.47 9.61
CA ARG A 82 -10.15 1.42 10.47
C ARG A 82 -9.12 0.73 11.38
N ARG A 83 -9.43 -0.48 11.87
CA ARG A 83 -8.49 -1.26 12.68
C ARG A 83 -7.26 -1.66 11.89
N PHE A 84 -7.42 -2.12 10.65
CA PHE A 84 -6.31 -2.49 9.79
C PHE A 84 -5.41 -1.28 9.50
N PHE A 85 -6.00 -0.13 9.14
CA PHE A 85 -5.25 1.11 8.92
C PHE A 85 -4.46 1.53 10.17
N ASN A 86 -5.12 1.59 11.33
CA ASN A 86 -4.47 1.95 12.59
C ASN A 86 -3.33 0.99 12.95
N ALA A 87 -3.51 -0.32 12.77
CA ALA A 87 -2.48 -1.31 13.02
C ALA A 87 -1.29 -1.13 12.09
N ALA A 88 -1.52 -0.89 10.79
CA ALA A 88 -0.46 -0.67 9.82
C ALA A 88 0.33 0.62 10.13
N HIS A 89 -0.38 1.71 10.44
CA HIS A 89 0.22 2.98 10.82
C HIS A 89 1.04 2.88 12.12
N ALA A 90 0.57 2.12 13.11
CA ALA A 90 1.35 1.82 14.32
C ALA A 90 2.66 1.05 14.04
N ARG A 91 2.77 0.43 12.86
CA ARG A 91 3.98 -0.23 12.36
C ARG A 91 4.74 0.60 11.31
N ASN A 92 4.41 1.88 11.17
CA ASN A 92 4.99 2.78 10.16
C ASN A 92 4.84 2.28 8.72
N MET A 93 3.81 1.48 8.45
CA MET A 93 3.47 1.02 7.11
C MET A 93 2.34 1.87 6.54
N ARG A 94 2.49 2.31 5.29
CA ARG A 94 1.41 2.96 4.54
C ARG A 94 0.43 1.92 4.02
N VAL A 95 -0.82 2.28 3.78
CA VAL A 95 -1.84 1.39 3.20
C VAL A 95 -2.42 1.99 1.94
N HIS A 96 -2.24 1.29 0.82
CA HIS A 96 -2.82 1.65 -0.47
C HIS A 96 -3.91 0.64 -0.84
N VAL A 97 -5.07 1.12 -1.27
CA VAL A 97 -6.21 0.26 -1.62
C VAL A 97 -6.45 0.24 -3.12
N TRP A 98 -6.59 -0.95 -3.70
CA TRP A 98 -6.81 -1.17 -5.13
C TRP A 98 -8.01 -2.09 -5.40
N THR A 99 -8.67 -2.05 -6.56
CA THR A 99 -8.84 -0.88 -7.43
C THR A 99 -10.18 -0.26 -7.07
N VAL A 100 -10.19 1.03 -6.72
CA VAL A 100 -11.39 1.72 -6.21
C VAL A 100 -11.88 2.70 -7.27
N ASN A 101 -13.09 2.51 -7.78
CA ASN A 101 -13.58 3.27 -8.94
C ASN A 101 -14.83 4.11 -8.65
N ASP A 102 -15.57 3.81 -7.59
CA ASP A 102 -16.74 4.58 -7.17
C ASP A 102 -16.39 5.63 -6.11
N ILE A 103 -17.06 6.77 -6.20
CA ILE A 103 -16.82 7.95 -5.35
C ILE A 103 -17.12 7.68 -3.88
N GLU A 104 -18.17 6.89 -3.60
CA GLU A 104 -18.57 6.56 -2.22
C GLU A 104 -17.46 5.77 -1.51
N SER A 105 -16.91 4.75 -2.17
CA SER A 105 -15.80 3.96 -1.62
C SER A 105 -14.52 4.77 -1.52
N MET A 106 -14.23 5.65 -2.48
CA MET A 106 -13.10 6.58 -2.37
C MET A 106 -13.21 7.44 -1.10
N GLN A 107 -14.36 8.10 -0.89
CA GLN A 107 -14.60 8.93 0.30
C GLN A 107 -14.49 8.11 1.58
N ARG A 108 -15.15 6.94 1.62
CA ARG A 108 -15.11 6.04 2.78
C ARG A 108 -13.67 5.63 3.12
N LEU A 109 -12.86 5.26 2.13
CA LEU A 109 -11.48 4.81 2.36
C LEU A 109 -10.57 5.96 2.80
N ILE A 110 -10.77 7.16 2.25
CA ILE A 110 -10.10 8.38 2.75
C ILE A 110 -10.43 8.60 4.22
N ASP A 111 -11.72 8.57 4.58
CA ASP A 111 -12.18 8.78 5.96
C ASP A 111 -11.62 7.71 6.91
N LEU A 112 -11.50 6.47 6.44
CA LEU A 112 -10.93 5.34 7.20
C LEU A 112 -9.42 5.48 7.43
N GLY A 113 -8.71 6.27 6.62
CA GLY A 113 -7.28 6.55 6.76
C GLY A 113 -6.40 5.91 5.69
N ALA A 114 -6.92 5.65 4.48
CA ALA A 114 -6.09 5.19 3.37
C ALA A 114 -5.02 6.23 3.00
N ASP A 115 -3.77 5.77 2.84
CA ASP A 115 -2.64 6.62 2.43
C ASP A 115 -2.57 6.79 0.90
N GLY A 116 -3.18 5.86 0.17
CA GLY A 116 -3.25 5.86 -1.28
C GLY A 116 -4.45 5.07 -1.79
N ILE A 117 -5.02 5.52 -2.90
CA ILE A 117 -6.08 4.83 -3.61
C ILE A 117 -5.60 4.61 -5.05
N MET A 118 -5.59 3.36 -5.49
CA MET A 118 -5.33 3.00 -6.87
C MET A 118 -6.66 2.93 -7.61
N THR A 119 -6.80 3.69 -8.68
CA THR A 119 -8.07 3.88 -9.39
C THR A 119 -7.83 4.02 -10.89
N ASP A 120 -8.81 3.56 -11.67
CA ASP A 120 -8.86 3.83 -13.11
C ASP A 120 -9.40 5.25 -13.41
N TYR A 121 -9.95 5.93 -12.39
CA TYR A 121 -10.58 7.25 -12.49
C TYR A 121 -9.89 8.28 -11.58
N PRO A 122 -8.60 8.61 -11.83
CA PRO A 122 -7.86 9.56 -10.99
C PRO A 122 -8.50 10.94 -10.96
N ASP A 123 -9.19 11.37 -12.02
CA ASP A 123 -9.91 12.63 -12.09
C ASP A 123 -11.03 12.74 -11.03
N ARG A 124 -11.71 11.62 -10.72
CA ARG A 124 -12.74 11.58 -9.66
C ARG A 124 -12.09 11.73 -8.29
N LEU A 125 -11.00 11.02 -8.04
CA LEU A 125 -10.28 11.09 -6.78
C LEU A 125 -9.72 12.49 -6.53
N VAL A 126 -9.13 13.14 -7.54
CA VAL A 126 -8.61 14.50 -7.42
C VAL A 126 -9.73 15.50 -7.11
N LYS A 127 -10.93 15.36 -7.70
CA LYS A 127 -12.10 16.19 -7.36
C LYS A 127 -12.53 16.05 -5.89
N ILE A 128 -12.47 14.83 -5.35
CA ILE A 128 -12.78 14.57 -3.94
C ILE A 128 -11.75 15.24 -3.02
N LEU A 129 -10.45 15.15 -3.37
CA LEU A 129 -9.36 15.70 -2.57
C LEU A 129 -9.22 17.23 -2.66
N HIS A 130 -9.56 17.81 -3.81
CA HIS A 130 -9.37 19.23 -4.13
C HIS A 130 -10.64 19.87 -4.70
N PRO A 131 -11.76 19.89 -3.96
CA PRO A 131 -13.05 20.34 -4.50
C PRO A 131 -13.06 21.80 -4.95
N LEU A 132 -12.23 22.66 -4.34
CA LEU A 132 -12.16 24.09 -4.67
C LEU A 132 -11.50 24.39 -6.02
N ASP A 133 -10.63 23.51 -6.52
CA ASP A 133 -9.93 23.70 -7.79
C ASP A 133 -10.86 23.51 -9.01
N TYR A 134 -12.05 22.96 -8.80
CA TYR A 134 -13.05 22.68 -9.84
C TYR A 134 -14.27 23.62 -9.82
N LEU A 135 -14.27 24.64 -8.97
CA LEU A 135 -15.33 25.67 -8.90
C LEU A 135 -15.00 26.94 -9.72
N LYS A 136 -14.02 26.88 -10.62
CA LYS A 136 -13.62 27.97 -11.52
C LYS A 136 -14.06 27.73 -12.96
#